data_AF-A0A1H3GJ60-F1
#
_entry.id   AF-A0A1H3GJ60-F1
#
_cell.length_a   1.000
_cell.length_b   1.000
_cell.length_c   1.000
_cell.angle_alpha   90.00
_cell.angle_beta   90.00
_cell.angle_gamma   90.00
#
_symmetry.space_group_name_H-M   'P 1'
#
loop_
_entity.id
_entity.type
_entity.pdbx_description
1 polymer ?
#
loop_
_entity_poly.entity_id
_entity_poly.type
_entity_poly.pdbx_seq_one_letter_code
_entity_poly.pdbx_strand_id
1 'polypeptide(L)'
;MSRWWLLAAAIGLAVLGVWQPAWVGAGTLAAAVNGSNIALGCLLLALLTPLVSGRWQPLLDPGSRLGASAVLLIIPMLLPVLVTMPWVYPWFDQAAPGFRGLWLSPWFFVLRTLVYGGLAWVVHGWVGKRSAAGLILYALVASLAAVDWLMSLQAGFVSSVFGLLLIARQLLDGLAFAGLCVLCWNVVLLPASQCVLLRGLLVSALAFWIYVQFMQYLIIWSVDLAHETAWYRVRQTGGWGALTALVVAGQLVCLVVLASPWGGRMNVLTWGCAAILLLGVVESMWISLPSIFPDATLGMLLTAVLCQGVYAAGLFAVWRRQWQRRRHDR
;
A
#
# COMPACT_ATOMS: atom_id res chain seq x y z
N MET A 1 21.95 -0.62 -11.59
CA MET A 1 21.03 0.05 -12.54
C MET A 1 21.47 1.49 -12.73
N SER A 2 21.81 1.89 -13.95
CA SER A 2 22.21 3.27 -14.25
C SER A 2 20.98 4.20 -14.16
N ARG A 3 21.18 5.43 -13.66
CA ARG A 3 20.11 6.44 -13.47
C ARG A 3 19.37 6.76 -14.79
N TRP A 4 20.02 6.50 -15.92
CA TRP A 4 19.51 6.68 -17.27
C TRP A 4 18.27 5.82 -17.59
N TRP A 5 18.22 4.57 -17.13
CA TRP A 5 17.04 3.71 -17.39
C TRP A 5 15.78 4.22 -16.69
N LEU A 6 15.91 4.75 -15.47
CA LEU A 6 14.78 5.31 -14.75
C LEU A 6 14.26 6.60 -15.39
N LEU A 7 15.19 7.45 -15.87
CA LEU A 7 14.82 8.66 -16.61
C LEU A 7 14.13 8.30 -17.92
N ALA A 8 14.65 7.34 -18.68
CA ALA A 8 14.03 6.88 -19.92
C ALA A 8 12.64 6.29 -19.68
N ALA A 9 12.45 5.46 -18.64
CA ALA A 9 11.16 4.91 -18.27
C ALA A 9 10.16 6.00 -17.82
N ALA A 10 10.60 6.98 -17.03
CA ALA A 10 9.77 8.10 -16.61
C ALA A 10 9.35 9.00 -17.79
N ILE A 11 10.26 9.28 -18.72
CA ILE A 11 9.96 10.01 -19.96
C ILE A 11 9.00 9.20 -20.83
N GLY A 12 9.22 7.90 -20.98
CA GLY A 12 8.33 7.01 -21.72
C GLY A 12 6.91 7.00 -21.15
N LEU A 13 6.76 6.96 -19.82
CA LEU A 13 5.46 7.10 -19.15
C LEU A 13 4.83 8.48 -19.36
N ALA A 14 5.61 9.56 -19.35
CA ALA A 14 5.10 10.90 -19.62
C ALA A 14 4.58 11.04 -21.05
N VAL A 15 5.31 10.50 -22.05
CA VAL A 15 4.89 10.47 -23.45
C VAL A 15 3.64 9.60 -23.61
N LEU A 16 3.62 8.41 -23.01
CA LEU A 16 2.43 7.55 -23.02
C LEU A 16 1.24 8.23 -22.36
N GLY A 17 1.46 9.05 -21.33
CA GLY A 17 0.41 9.81 -20.64
C GLY A 17 -0.27 10.85 -21.51
N VAL A 18 0.39 11.35 -22.56
CA VAL A 18 -0.24 12.23 -23.56
C VAL A 18 -1.23 11.45 -24.44
N TRP A 19 -0.93 10.18 -24.73
CA TRP A 19 -1.75 9.35 -25.63
C TRP A 19 -2.81 8.50 -24.90
N GLN A 20 -2.47 7.99 -23.72
CA GLN A 20 -3.30 7.12 -22.87
C GLN A 20 -3.26 7.62 -21.40
N PRO A 21 -3.81 8.82 -21.11
CA PRO A 21 -3.76 9.41 -19.77
C PRO A 21 -4.42 8.54 -18.70
N ALA A 22 -5.50 7.82 -19.05
CA ALA A 22 -6.19 6.92 -18.13
C ALA A 22 -5.28 5.75 -17.67
N TRP A 23 -4.51 5.15 -18.60
CA TRP A 23 -3.65 4.00 -18.28
C TRP A 23 -2.51 4.41 -17.34
N VAL A 24 -1.89 5.55 -17.62
CA VAL A 24 -0.81 6.10 -16.80
C VAL A 24 -1.35 6.58 -15.45
N GLY A 25 -2.52 7.22 -15.42
CA GLY A 25 -3.17 7.64 -14.19
C GLY A 25 -3.52 6.48 -13.26
N ALA A 26 -4.14 5.43 -13.79
CA ALA A 26 -4.45 4.22 -13.01
C ALA A 26 -3.18 3.48 -12.55
N GLY A 27 -2.18 3.35 -13.44
CA GLY A 27 -0.92 2.70 -13.11
C GLY A 27 -0.13 3.44 -12.03
N THR A 28 -0.07 4.77 -12.12
CA THR A 28 0.59 5.61 -11.11
C THR A 28 -0.18 5.64 -9.79
N LEU A 29 -1.52 5.57 -9.82
CA LEU A 29 -2.33 5.41 -8.61
C LEU A 29 -2.03 4.09 -7.90
N ALA A 30 -2.03 2.96 -8.63
CA ALA A 30 -1.68 1.66 -8.06
C ALA A 30 -0.26 1.66 -7.46
N ALA A 31 0.71 2.24 -8.16
CA ALA A 31 2.09 2.34 -7.70
C ALA A 31 2.26 3.28 -6.50
N ALA A 32 1.56 4.41 -6.50
CA ALA A 32 1.56 5.37 -5.39
C ALA A 32 0.96 4.74 -4.13
N VAL A 33 -0.18 4.05 -4.26
CA VAL A 33 -0.84 3.32 -3.17
C VAL A 33 0.11 2.25 -2.63
N ASN A 34 0.70 1.41 -3.47
CA ASN A 34 1.66 0.39 -3.02
C ASN A 34 2.84 0.99 -2.24
N GLY A 35 3.53 1.97 -2.82
CA GLY A 35 4.68 2.58 -2.17
C GLY A 35 4.31 3.33 -0.87
N SER A 36 3.14 3.97 -0.86
CA SER A 36 2.60 4.60 0.35
C SER A 36 2.25 3.56 1.42
N ASN A 37 1.75 2.38 1.05
CA ASN A 37 1.42 1.33 2.00
C ASN A 37 2.64 0.84 2.76
N ILE A 38 3.77 0.67 2.06
CA ILE A 38 5.04 0.30 2.69
C ILE A 38 5.52 1.43 3.63
N ALA A 39 5.56 2.68 3.15
CA ALA A 39 6.05 3.81 3.94
C ALA A 39 5.18 4.09 5.18
N LEU A 40 3.85 4.11 5.01
CA LEU A 40 2.88 4.33 6.08
C LEU A 40 2.79 3.12 7.01
N GLY A 41 2.92 1.90 6.50
CA GLY A 41 3.04 0.69 7.30
C GLY A 41 4.23 0.73 8.26
N CYS A 42 5.39 1.16 7.76
CA CYS A 42 6.57 1.36 8.58
C CYS A 42 6.41 2.54 9.57
N LEU A 43 5.69 3.60 9.20
CA LEU A 43 5.34 4.69 10.11
C LEU A 43 4.41 4.19 11.24
N LEU A 44 3.38 3.41 10.91
CA LEU A 44 2.48 2.76 11.85
C LEU A 44 3.27 1.91 12.86
N LEU A 45 4.19 1.07 12.38
CA LEU A 45 5.06 0.29 13.25
C LEU A 45 5.94 1.18 14.14
N ALA A 46 6.53 2.24 13.60
CA ALA A 46 7.37 3.15 14.37
C ALA A 46 6.58 3.93 15.45
N LEU A 47 5.29 4.17 15.24
CA LEU A 47 4.40 4.75 16.24
C LEU A 47 3.95 3.72 17.29
N LEU A 48 3.76 2.46 16.90
CA LEU A 48 3.36 1.37 17.79
C LEU A 48 4.50 0.91 18.72
N THR A 49 5.73 0.83 18.21
CA THR A 49 6.86 0.27 18.96
C THR A 49 7.06 0.91 20.33
N PRO A 50 6.99 2.25 20.53
CA PRO A 50 7.23 2.85 21.85
C PRO A 50 6.08 2.65 22.84
N LEU A 51 4.88 2.32 22.36
CA LEU A 51 3.68 2.18 23.20
C LEU A 51 3.50 0.77 23.75
N VAL A 52 4.09 -0.22 23.08
CA VAL A 52 3.95 -1.63 23.44
C VAL A 52 5.34 -2.21 23.68
N SER A 53 5.65 -2.46 24.95
CA SER A 53 6.92 -3.06 25.35
C SER A 53 7.06 -4.49 24.82
N GLY A 54 8.20 -4.85 24.24
CA GLY A 54 8.46 -6.23 23.87
C GLY A 54 9.76 -6.45 23.12
N ARG A 55 10.17 -7.72 23.05
CA ARG A 55 11.40 -8.17 22.37
C ARG A 55 11.41 -7.93 20.86
N TRP A 56 10.27 -7.50 20.30
CA TRP A 56 10.09 -7.18 18.88
C TRP A 56 10.48 -5.73 18.55
N GLN A 57 10.62 -4.84 19.53
CA GLN A 57 11.02 -3.45 19.25
C GLN A 57 12.41 -3.37 18.59
N PRO A 58 13.48 -4.01 19.12
CA PRO A 58 14.79 -3.94 18.48
C PRO A 58 14.83 -4.65 17.12
N LEU A 59 13.93 -5.63 16.93
CA LEU A 59 13.78 -6.38 15.70
C LEU A 59 13.16 -5.52 14.58
N LEU A 60 12.14 -4.70 14.88
CA LEU A 60 11.41 -3.95 13.85
C LEU A 60 11.86 -2.50 13.71
N ASP A 61 12.40 -1.87 14.75
CA ASP A 61 12.71 -0.43 14.77
C ASP A 61 13.64 0.01 13.62
N PRO A 62 14.74 -0.71 13.28
CA PRO A 62 15.62 -0.30 12.20
C PRO A 62 14.91 -0.24 10.84
N GLY A 63 14.15 -1.28 10.51
CA GLY A 63 13.39 -1.37 9.25
C GLY A 63 12.22 -0.40 9.21
N SER A 64 11.51 -0.23 10.33
CA SER A 64 10.39 0.70 10.46
C SER A 64 10.84 2.15 10.25
N ARG A 65 11.96 2.56 10.86
CA ARG A 65 12.51 3.91 10.64
C ARG A 65 13.05 4.12 9.23
N LEU A 66 13.58 3.07 8.60
CA LEU A 66 14.02 3.15 7.21
C LEU A 66 12.82 3.34 6.27
N GLY A 67 11.79 2.50 6.39
CA GLY A 67 10.60 2.58 5.52
C GLY A 67 9.88 3.91 5.69
N ALA A 68 9.65 4.33 6.94
CA ALA A 68 8.94 5.59 7.27
C ALA A 68 9.69 6.85 6.77
N SER A 69 10.99 6.75 6.48
CA SER A 69 11.75 7.87 5.95
C SER A 69 11.34 8.33 4.56
N ALA A 70 10.55 7.53 3.85
CA ALA A 70 9.99 7.84 2.53
C ALA A 70 8.60 8.49 2.59
N VAL A 71 8.05 8.80 3.78
CA VAL A 71 6.70 9.39 3.92
C VAL A 71 6.52 10.68 3.12
N LEU A 72 7.55 11.52 3.01
CA LEU A 72 7.50 12.74 2.17
C LEU A 72 7.34 12.47 0.68
N LEU A 73 7.68 11.26 0.21
CA LEU A 73 7.54 10.89 -1.20
C LEU A 73 6.10 10.60 -1.60
N ILE A 74 5.18 10.45 -0.64
CA ILE A 74 3.76 10.22 -0.93
C ILE A 74 3.18 11.35 -1.79
N ILE A 75 3.52 12.61 -1.50
CA ILE A 75 3.06 13.77 -2.28
C ILE A 75 3.54 13.69 -3.74
N PRO A 76 4.85 13.65 -4.04
CA PRO A 76 5.32 13.57 -5.42
C PRO A 76 4.87 12.29 -6.14
N MET A 77 4.69 11.18 -5.42
CA MET A 77 4.14 9.95 -5.98
C MET A 77 2.69 10.10 -6.46
N LEU A 78 1.90 10.97 -5.84
CA LEU A 78 0.50 11.22 -6.20
C LEU A 78 0.34 12.36 -7.22
N LEU A 79 1.38 13.16 -7.51
CA LEU A 79 1.27 14.25 -8.48
C LEU A 79 0.78 13.79 -9.87
N PRO A 80 1.27 12.68 -10.45
CA PRO A 80 0.73 12.19 -11.72
C PRO A 80 -0.75 11.86 -11.63
N VAL A 81 -1.20 11.26 -10.51
CA VAL A 81 -2.61 10.93 -10.26
C VAL A 81 -3.47 12.19 -10.24
N LEU A 82 -3.01 13.26 -9.58
CA LEU A 82 -3.72 14.54 -9.52
C LEU A 82 -3.81 15.22 -10.89
N VAL A 83 -2.81 15.04 -11.76
CA VAL A 83 -2.87 15.53 -13.14
C VAL A 83 -3.83 14.70 -13.99
N THR A 84 -3.85 13.38 -13.80
CA THR A 84 -4.70 12.45 -14.56
C THR A 84 -6.09 12.24 -13.95
N MET A 85 -6.45 12.97 -12.89
CA MET A 85 -7.73 12.80 -12.20
C MET A 85 -8.98 12.86 -13.10
N PRO A 86 -9.05 13.67 -14.19
CA PRO A 86 -10.20 13.67 -15.10
C PRO A 86 -10.48 12.30 -15.75
N TRP A 87 -9.45 11.49 -15.96
CA TRP A 87 -9.56 10.18 -16.61
C TRP A 87 -9.65 9.01 -15.62
N VAL A 88 -9.35 9.26 -14.35
CA VAL A 88 -9.28 8.22 -13.30
C VAL A 88 -10.52 8.24 -12.42
N TYR A 89 -11.03 9.43 -12.10
CA TYR A 89 -12.12 9.58 -11.14
C TYR A 89 -13.43 9.98 -11.84
N PRO A 90 -14.49 9.15 -11.74
CA PRO A 90 -15.76 9.42 -12.43
C PRO A 90 -16.46 10.67 -11.91
N TRP A 91 -16.20 11.08 -10.66
CA TRP A 91 -16.79 12.27 -10.05
C TRP A 91 -16.21 13.59 -10.59
N PHE A 92 -15.13 13.57 -11.38
CA PHE A 92 -14.44 14.79 -11.82
C PHE A 92 -15.36 15.74 -12.59
N ASP A 93 -16.14 15.21 -13.53
CA ASP A 93 -17.10 15.96 -14.34
C ASP A 93 -18.55 15.88 -13.81
N GLN A 94 -18.77 15.22 -12.67
CA GLN A 94 -20.10 15.02 -12.10
C GLN A 94 -20.33 15.97 -10.93
N ALA A 95 -21.10 17.02 -11.16
CA ALA A 95 -21.57 17.89 -10.09
C ALA A 95 -22.56 17.12 -9.19
N ALA A 96 -22.23 17.00 -7.91
CA ALA A 96 -23.14 16.49 -6.89
C ALA A 96 -23.56 17.64 -5.94
N PRO A 97 -24.81 17.70 -5.47
CA PRO A 97 -25.21 18.70 -4.49
C PRO A 97 -24.64 18.39 -3.09
N GLY A 98 -24.59 19.43 -2.25
CA GLY A 98 -24.28 19.32 -0.83
C GLY A 98 -22.83 18.93 -0.52
N PHE A 99 -22.65 18.32 0.67
CA PHE A 99 -21.32 17.99 1.19
C PHE A 99 -20.54 17.04 0.27
N ARG A 100 -21.19 16.08 -0.37
CA ARG A 100 -20.52 15.11 -1.26
C ARG A 100 -19.87 15.80 -2.46
N GLY A 101 -20.55 16.76 -3.09
CA GLY A 101 -19.99 17.51 -4.21
C GLY A 101 -18.86 18.45 -3.80
N LEU A 102 -18.98 19.08 -2.62
CA LEU A 102 -17.86 19.84 -2.06
C LEU A 102 -16.67 18.94 -1.77
N TRP A 103 -16.90 17.80 -1.11
CA TRP A 103 -15.90 16.81 -0.71
C TRP A 103 -15.10 16.27 -1.90
N LEU A 104 -15.80 15.87 -2.97
CA LEU A 104 -15.21 15.33 -4.19
C LEU A 104 -14.96 16.42 -5.24
N SER A 105 -15.00 17.71 -4.89
CA SER A 105 -14.61 18.74 -5.86
C SER A 105 -13.11 18.63 -6.17
N PRO A 106 -12.68 18.80 -7.45
CA PRO A 106 -11.28 18.58 -7.82
C PRO A 106 -10.26 19.38 -6.99
N TRP A 107 -10.52 20.66 -6.73
CA TRP A 107 -9.62 21.50 -5.94
C TRP A 107 -9.53 21.03 -4.48
N PHE A 108 -10.65 20.59 -3.89
CA PHE A 108 -10.68 20.16 -2.49
C PHE A 108 -10.05 18.77 -2.34
N PHE A 109 -10.23 17.89 -3.32
CA PHE A 109 -9.53 16.61 -3.41
C PHE A 109 -8.00 16.80 -3.45
N VAL A 110 -7.51 17.73 -4.29
CA VAL A 110 -6.09 18.10 -4.34
C VAL A 110 -5.61 18.62 -2.98
N LEU A 111 -6.33 19.59 -2.39
CA LEU A 111 -6.00 20.16 -1.09
C LEU A 111 -5.88 19.07 -0.01
N ARG A 112 -6.87 18.18 0.08
CA ARG A 112 -6.91 17.11 1.07
C ARG A 112 -5.78 16.10 0.85
N THR A 113 -5.47 15.74 -0.40
CA THR A 113 -4.33 14.87 -0.72
C THR A 113 -3.00 15.47 -0.25
N LEU A 114 -2.80 16.77 -0.44
CA LEU A 114 -1.62 17.49 0.07
C LEU A 114 -1.60 17.52 1.61
N VAL A 115 -2.76 17.78 2.23
CA VAL A 115 -2.92 17.77 3.69
C VAL A 115 -2.61 16.38 4.27
N TYR A 116 -3.06 15.29 3.66
CA TYR A 116 -2.77 13.93 4.14
C TYR A 116 -1.28 13.63 4.12
N GLY A 117 -0.58 13.96 3.02
CA GLY A 117 0.87 13.81 2.93
C GLY A 117 1.62 14.69 3.95
N GLY A 118 1.18 15.94 4.13
CA GLY A 118 1.73 16.85 5.13
C GLY A 118 1.53 16.36 6.56
N LEU A 119 0.33 15.87 6.90
CA LEU A 119 0.01 15.31 8.21
C LEU A 119 0.81 14.02 8.46
N ALA A 120 0.96 13.14 7.45
CA ALA A 120 1.81 11.96 7.58
C ALA A 120 3.27 12.34 7.92
N TRP A 121 3.80 13.41 7.33
CA TRP A 121 5.12 13.93 7.67
C TRP A 121 5.20 14.51 9.08
N VAL A 122 4.19 15.29 9.50
CA VAL A 122 4.10 15.80 10.88
C VAL A 122 4.07 14.65 11.89
N VAL A 123 3.25 13.63 11.63
CA VAL A 123 3.13 12.42 12.46
C VAL A 123 4.45 11.64 12.49
N HIS A 124 5.20 11.58 11.39
CA HIS A 124 6.54 11.00 11.39
C HIS A 124 7.49 11.71 12.38
N GLY A 125 7.37 13.03 12.54
CA GLY A 125 8.11 13.80 13.55
C GLY A 125 7.68 13.54 15.01
N TRP A 126 6.55 12.87 15.23
CA TRP A 126 6.00 12.56 16.55
C TRP A 126 6.41 11.18 17.08
N VAL A 127 7.05 10.35 16.25
CA VAL A 127 7.54 9.02 16.62
C VAL A 127 8.39 9.10 17.90
N GLY A 128 8.01 8.33 18.93
CA GLY A 128 8.68 8.26 20.22
C GLY A 128 8.39 9.40 21.19
N LYS A 129 7.72 10.47 20.76
CA LYS A 129 7.37 11.64 21.60
C LYS A 129 5.88 11.72 21.89
N ARG A 130 5.07 11.59 20.83
CA ARG A 130 3.60 11.71 20.87
C ARG A 130 2.95 10.55 20.11
N SER A 131 3.52 9.36 20.26
CA SER A 131 3.13 8.17 19.50
C SER A 131 1.64 7.84 19.60
N ALA A 132 1.03 7.95 20.79
CA ALA A 132 -0.40 7.67 20.97
C ALA A 132 -1.29 8.63 20.16
N ALA A 133 -1.04 9.94 20.26
CA ALA A 133 -1.74 10.94 19.45
C ALA A 133 -1.46 10.76 17.94
N GLY A 134 -0.23 10.38 17.59
CA GLY A 134 0.17 10.06 16.23
C GLY A 134 -0.60 8.88 15.64
N LEU A 135 -0.88 7.82 16.40
CA LEU A 135 -1.69 6.69 15.96
C LEU A 135 -3.15 7.06 15.70
N ILE A 136 -3.74 7.88 16.57
CA ILE A 136 -5.12 8.36 16.38
C ILE A 136 -5.20 9.16 15.08
N LEU A 137 -4.29 10.12 14.90
CA LEU A 137 -4.26 10.95 13.69
C LEU A 137 -3.96 10.11 12.44
N TYR A 138 -3.04 9.16 12.53
CA TYR A 138 -2.73 8.21 11.46
C TYR A 138 -3.98 7.44 11.01
N ALA A 139 -4.73 6.85 11.94
CA ALA A 139 -5.89 6.03 11.61
C ALA A 139 -6.99 6.85 10.91
N LEU A 140 -7.22 8.08 11.37
CA LEU A 140 -8.18 9.01 10.75
C LEU A 140 -7.74 9.40 9.34
N VAL A 141 -6.50 9.86 9.19
CA VAL A 141 -5.97 10.32 7.89
C VAL A 141 -5.87 9.18 6.88
N ALA A 142 -5.39 8.00 7.29
CA ALA A 142 -5.29 6.83 6.41
C ALA A 142 -6.67 6.36 5.95
N SER A 143 -7.69 6.42 6.82
CA SER A 143 -9.07 6.08 6.45
C SER A 143 -9.66 7.07 5.46
N LEU A 144 -9.47 8.38 5.67
CA LEU A 144 -9.92 9.41 4.73
C LEU A 144 -9.21 9.28 3.38
N ALA A 145 -7.90 9.04 3.38
CA ALA A 145 -7.12 8.81 2.17
C ALA A 145 -7.58 7.55 1.41
N ALA A 146 -7.94 6.47 2.12
CA ALA A 146 -8.49 5.27 1.49
C ALA A 146 -9.83 5.56 0.79
N VAL A 147 -10.70 6.36 1.40
CA VAL A 147 -11.96 6.80 0.80
C VAL A 147 -11.70 7.60 -0.46
N ASP A 148 -10.83 8.60 -0.39
CA ASP A 148 -10.57 9.50 -1.51
C ASP A 148 -9.83 8.80 -2.64
N TRP A 149 -8.71 8.17 -2.35
CA TRP A 149 -7.82 7.66 -3.40
C TRP A 149 -8.36 6.41 -4.08
N LEU A 150 -9.13 5.60 -3.36
CA LEU A 150 -9.51 4.26 -3.82
C LEU A 150 -11.03 4.05 -3.82
N MET A 151 -11.74 4.28 -2.72
CA MET A 151 -13.19 4.01 -2.67
C MET A 151 -13.97 4.90 -3.64
N SER A 152 -13.53 6.15 -3.83
CA SER A 152 -14.17 7.11 -4.74
C SER A 152 -14.01 6.78 -6.24
N LEU A 153 -13.18 5.79 -6.60
CA LEU A 153 -13.02 5.33 -7.98
C LEU A 153 -14.32 4.76 -8.57
N GLN A 154 -15.22 4.24 -7.72
CA GLN A 154 -16.50 3.70 -8.16
C GLN A 154 -17.65 4.46 -7.52
N ALA A 155 -18.41 5.17 -8.35
CA ALA A 155 -19.58 5.89 -7.89
C ALA A 155 -20.62 4.92 -7.30
N GLY A 156 -21.07 5.19 -6.08
CA GLY A 156 -22.12 4.41 -5.42
C GLY A 156 -21.63 3.27 -4.53
N PHE A 157 -20.34 2.92 -4.59
CA PHE A 157 -19.75 1.97 -3.65
C PHE A 157 -19.41 2.67 -2.33
N VAL A 158 -19.89 2.11 -1.21
CA VAL A 158 -19.63 2.63 0.13
C VAL A 158 -19.32 1.46 1.05
N SER A 159 -18.21 1.54 1.78
CA SER A 159 -17.82 0.56 2.80
C SER A 159 -17.17 1.27 3.98
N SER A 160 -17.74 1.14 5.17
CA SER A 160 -17.19 1.73 6.39
C SER A 160 -15.86 1.07 6.82
N VAL A 161 -15.65 -0.21 6.47
CA VAL A 161 -14.43 -0.95 6.78
C VAL A 161 -13.30 -0.68 5.78
N PHE A 162 -13.56 0.03 4.68
CA PHE A 162 -12.60 0.23 3.59
C PHE A 162 -11.28 0.89 4.06
N GLY A 163 -11.36 1.88 4.96
CA GLY A 163 -10.17 2.48 5.57
C GLY A 163 -9.35 1.48 6.39
N LEU A 164 -10.03 0.58 7.11
CA LEU A 164 -9.38 -0.47 7.89
C LEU A 164 -8.72 -1.52 6.98
N LEU A 165 -9.28 -1.82 5.82
CA LEU A 165 -8.62 -2.70 4.83
C LEU A 165 -7.26 -2.15 4.42
N LEU A 166 -7.19 -0.84 4.12
CA LEU A 166 -5.94 -0.21 3.71
C LEU A 166 -4.94 -0.15 4.87
N ILE A 167 -5.40 0.13 6.10
CA ILE A 167 -4.55 0.10 7.31
C ILE A 167 -4.03 -1.32 7.60
N ALA A 168 -4.86 -2.36 7.42
CA ALA A 168 -4.44 -3.75 7.57
C ALA A 168 -3.36 -4.13 6.55
N ARG A 169 -3.54 -3.69 5.29
CA ARG A 169 -2.52 -3.85 4.24
C ARG A 169 -1.22 -3.12 4.59
N GLN A 170 -1.31 -1.88 5.06
CA GLN A 170 -0.16 -1.08 5.51
C GLN A 170 0.59 -1.80 6.64
N LEU A 171 -0.11 -2.30 7.67
CA LEU A 171 0.52 -3.05 8.75
C LEU A 171 1.30 -4.27 8.23
N LEU A 172 0.68 -5.02 7.32
CA LEU A 172 1.28 -6.21 6.70
C LEU A 172 2.52 -5.86 5.86
N ASP A 173 2.43 -4.82 5.01
CA ASP A 173 3.54 -4.33 4.20
C ASP A 173 4.68 -3.78 5.06
N GLY A 174 4.36 -3.04 6.11
CA GLY A 174 5.33 -2.51 7.07
C GLY A 174 6.10 -3.62 7.77
N LEU A 175 5.40 -4.67 8.22
CA LEU A 175 6.01 -5.83 8.89
C LEU A 175 6.90 -6.61 7.93
N ALA A 176 6.43 -6.87 6.71
CA ALA A 176 7.20 -7.58 5.70
C ALA A 176 8.44 -6.78 5.27
N PHE A 177 8.33 -5.47 5.09
CA PHE A 177 9.46 -4.61 4.77
C PHE A 177 10.48 -4.55 5.91
N ALA A 178 10.03 -4.33 7.15
CA ALA A 178 10.91 -4.27 8.31
C ALA A 178 11.60 -5.62 8.56
N GLY A 179 10.85 -6.72 8.43
CA GLY A 179 11.36 -8.09 8.50
C GLY A 179 12.42 -8.35 7.44
N LEU A 180 12.15 -8.01 6.17
CA LEU A 180 13.09 -8.18 5.06
C LEU A 180 14.37 -7.36 5.27
N CYS A 181 14.25 -6.12 5.76
CA CYS A 181 15.41 -5.31 6.11
C CYS A 181 16.29 -6.05 7.12
N VAL A 182 15.72 -6.56 8.21
CA VAL A 182 16.52 -7.21 9.26
C VAL A 182 17.07 -8.57 8.83
N LEU A 183 16.34 -9.32 8.00
CA LEU A 183 16.79 -10.60 7.44
C LEU A 183 17.93 -10.46 6.42
N CYS A 184 17.91 -9.42 5.58
CA CYS A 184 18.88 -9.23 4.51
C CYS A 184 20.10 -8.37 4.91
N TRP A 185 20.01 -7.61 5.99
CA TRP A 185 21.03 -6.64 6.38
C TRP A 185 22.01 -7.17 7.43
N ASN A 186 21.58 -8.15 8.21
CA ASN A 186 22.39 -8.66 9.29
C ASN A 186 23.57 -9.49 8.77
N VAL A 187 24.80 -9.07 9.14
CA VAL A 187 26.04 -9.85 8.93
C VAL A 187 26.06 -11.09 9.85
N VAL A 188 25.31 -11.05 10.95
CA VAL A 188 25.16 -12.14 11.93
C VAL A 188 23.75 -12.72 11.84
N LEU A 189 23.62 -14.04 11.77
CA LEU A 189 22.32 -14.72 11.69
C LEU A 189 21.39 -14.30 12.84
N LEU A 190 20.12 -14.05 12.53
CA LEU A 190 19.10 -13.75 13.53
C LEU A 190 18.93 -14.92 14.51
N PRO A 191 18.89 -14.67 15.83
CA PRO A 191 18.59 -15.71 16.80
C PRO A 191 17.24 -16.39 16.51
N ALA A 192 17.15 -17.70 16.70
CA ALA A 192 15.93 -18.47 16.42
C ALA A 192 14.68 -17.89 17.13
N SER A 193 14.84 -17.36 18.34
CA SER A 193 13.76 -16.70 19.09
C SER A 193 13.20 -15.46 18.39
N GLN A 194 14.06 -14.69 17.70
CA GLN A 194 13.63 -13.52 16.92
C GLN A 194 12.96 -13.95 15.61
N CYS A 195 13.40 -15.04 14.98
CA CYS A 195 12.72 -15.62 13.82
C CYS A 195 11.31 -16.10 14.17
N VAL A 196 11.14 -16.77 15.31
CA VAL A 196 9.81 -17.19 15.81
C VAL A 196 8.92 -15.99 16.10
N LEU A 197 9.48 -14.91 16.65
CA LEU A 197 8.76 -13.67 16.92
C LEU A 197 8.30 -12.99 15.63
N LEU A 198 9.18 -12.84 14.64
CA LEU A 198 8.84 -12.28 13.32
C LEU A 198 7.76 -13.09 12.63
N ARG A 199 7.89 -14.43 12.67
CA ARG A 199 6.88 -15.37 12.16
C ARG A 199 5.52 -15.10 12.78
N GLY A 200 5.46 -15.01 14.12
CA GLY A 200 4.23 -14.74 14.85
C GLY A 200 3.57 -13.43 14.40
N LEU A 201 4.34 -12.35 14.29
CA LEU A 201 3.84 -11.04 13.86
C LEU A 201 3.29 -11.07 12.42
N LEU A 202 4.02 -11.70 11.48
CA LEU A 202 3.58 -11.82 10.09
C LEU A 202 2.31 -12.67 9.97
N VAL A 203 2.25 -13.80 10.66
CA VAL A 203 1.07 -14.68 10.68
C VAL A 203 -0.13 -13.95 11.28
N SER A 204 0.04 -13.22 12.39
CA SER A 204 -1.03 -12.41 12.98
C SER A 204 -1.53 -11.32 12.04
N ALA A 205 -0.63 -10.60 11.36
CA ALA A 205 -1.02 -9.56 10.41
C ALA A 205 -1.70 -10.13 9.16
N LEU A 206 -1.25 -11.27 8.65
CA LEU A 206 -1.91 -11.99 7.55
C LEU A 206 -3.31 -12.47 7.96
N ALA A 207 -3.45 -13.06 9.14
CA ALA A 207 -4.74 -13.49 9.66
C ALA A 207 -5.70 -12.30 9.84
N PHE A 208 -5.20 -11.17 10.34
CA PHE A 208 -5.98 -9.94 10.45
C PHE A 208 -6.40 -9.40 9.09
N TRP A 209 -5.49 -9.34 8.10
CA TRP A 209 -5.80 -8.93 6.73
C TRP A 209 -6.87 -9.83 6.10
N ILE A 210 -6.74 -11.15 6.22
CA ILE A 210 -7.73 -12.13 5.72
C ILE A 210 -9.08 -11.88 6.39
N TYR A 211 -9.09 -11.71 7.71
CA TYR A 211 -10.31 -11.48 8.48
C TYR A 211 -11.05 -10.22 7.98
N VAL A 212 -10.37 -9.07 7.87
CA VAL A 212 -11.05 -7.83 7.46
C VAL A 212 -11.53 -7.88 6.00
N GLN A 213 -10.73 -8.48 5.09
CA GLN A 213 -11.14 -8.66 3.69
C GLN A 213 -12.37 -9.58 3.58
N PHE A 214 -12.36 -10.68 4.32
CA PHE A 214 -13.47 -11.63 4.35
C PHE A 214 -14.72 -11.01 4.98
N MET A 215 -14.59 -10.22 6.05
CA MET A 215 -15.73 -9.54 6.68
C MET A 215 -16.37 -8.52 5.73
N GLN A 216 -15.60 -7.73 4.99
CA GLN A 216 -16.18 -6.83 3.98
C GLN A 216 -16.96 -7.60 2.93
N TYR A 217 -16.36 -8.67 2.39
CA TYR A 217 -17.01 -9.52 1.40
C TYR A 217 -18.31 -10.11 1.95
N LEU A 218 -18.26 -10.71 3.14
CA LEU A 218 -19.40 -11.36 3.78
C LEU A 218 -20.56 -10.37 3.99
N ILE A 219 -20.29 -9.17 4.53
CA ILE A 219 -21.33 -8.17 4.79
C ILE A 219 -21.99 -7.74 3.48
N ILE A 220 -21.20 -7.34 2.48
CA ILE A 220 -21.71 -6.86 1.19
C ILE A 220 -22.46 -7.96 0.44
N TRP A 221 -21.94 -9.19 0.47
CA TRP A 221 -22.56 -10.32 -0.23
C TRP A 221 -23.79 -10.87 0.48
N SER A 222 -23.89 -10.72 1.81
CA SER A 222 -25.02 -11.26 2.58
C SER A 222 -26.37 -10.64 2.24
N VAL A 223 -26.38 -9.36 1.85
CA VAL A 223 -27.60 -8.63 1.46
C VAL A 223 -27.81 -8.63 -0.05
N ASP A 224 -26.73 -8.83 -0.83
CA ASP A 224 -26.69 -8.83 -2.31
C ASP A 224 -27.45 -7.66 -2.96
N LEU A 225 -27.26 -6.44 -2.42
CA LEU A 225 -27.74 -5.23 -3.09
C LEU A 225 -26.92 -5.00 -4.36
N ALA A 226 -27.58 -4.94 -5.52
CA ALA A 226 -26.92 -4.88 -6.82
C ALA A 226 -25.88 -3.75 -6.95
N HIS A 227 -26.14 -2.59 -6.33
CA HIS A 227 -25.22 -1.45 -6.36
C HIS A 227 -23.99 -1.63 -5.45
N GLU A 228 -24.08 -2.42 -4.38
CA GLU A 228 -22.97 -2.73 -3.48
C GLU A 228 -22.14 -3.91 -4.02
N THR A 229 -22.79 -4.93 -4.58
CA THR A 229 -22.10 -6.11 -5.11
C THR A 229 -21.41 -5.86 -6.45
N ALA A 230 -21.77 -4.78 -7.16
CA ALA A 230 -21.12 -4.37 -8.41
C ALA A 230 -19.58 -4.27 -8.28
N TRP A 231 -19.07 -3.79 -7.13
CA TRP A 231 -17.63 -3.69 -6.88
C TRP A 231 -16.92 -5.05 -6.89
N TYR A 232 -17.57 -6.10 -6.33
CA TYR A 232 -17.06 -7.46 -6.35
C TYR A 232 -17.31 -8.17 -7.68
N ARG A 233 -18.46 -7.94 -8.34
CA ARG A 233 -18.82 -8.60 -9.61
C ARG A 233 -17.78 -8.33 -10.71
N VAL A 234 -17.33 -7.07 -10.86
CA VAL A 234 -16.28 -6.71 -11.82
C VAL A 234 -14.95 -7.43 -11.53
N ARG A 235 -14.71 -7.79 -10.27
CA ARG A 235 -13.49 -8.47 -9.81
C ARG A 235 -13.58 -10.00 -9.86
N GLN A 236 -14.70 -10.58 -10.29
CA GLN A 236 -14.89 -12.04 -10.37
C GLN A 236 -14.71 -12.61 -11.79
N THR A 237 -14.84 -11.78 -12.82
CA THR A 237 -14.85 -12.24 -14.22
C THR A 237 -13.54 -11.91 -14.94
N GLY A 238 -13.27 -12.64 -16.03
CA GLY A 238 -12.15 -12.36 -16.95
C GLY A 238 -10.79 -12.28 -16.27
N GLY A 239 -9.95 -11.33 -16.73
CA GLY A 239 -8.61 -11.11 -16.19
C GLY A 239 -8.60 -10.65 -14.73
N TRP A 240 -9.65 -9.96 -14.27
CA TRP A 240 -9.75 -9.52 -12.88
C TRP A 240 -10.06 -10.67 -11.94
N GLY A 241 -10.87 -11.64 -12.35
CA GLY A 241 -11.08 -12.89 -11.61
C GLY A 241 -9.77 -13.64 -11.36
N ALA A 242 -8.91 -13.73 -12.37
CA ALA A 242 -7.58 -14.33 -12.23
C ALA A 242 -6.69 -13.55 -11.25
N LEU A 243 -6.73 -12.22 -11.28
CA LEU A 243 -5.98 -11.37 -10.35
C LEU A 243 -6.49 -11.52 -8.90
N THR A 244 -7.81 -11.60 -8.71
CA THR A 244 -8.44 -11.89 -7.42
C THR A 244 -7.96 -13.24 -6.87
N ALA A 245 -8.00 -14.27 -7.70
CA ALA A 245 -7.54 -15.61 -7.32
C ALA A 245 -6.05 -15.59 -6.94
N LEU A 246 -5.21 -14.88 -7.70
CA LEU A 246 -3.78 -14.75 -7.40
C LEU A 246 -3.52 -14.06 -6.05
N VAL A 247 -4.22 -12.95 -5.76
CA VAL A 247 -4.07 -12.24 -4.49
C VAL A 247 -4.54 -13.11 -3.32
N VAL A 248 -5.75 -13.67 -3.40
CA VAL A 248 -6.33 -14.46 -2.32
C VAL A 248 -5.52 -15.74 -2.09
N ALA A 249 -5.28 -16.54 -3.13
CA ALA A 249 -4.52 -17.77 -2.99
C ALA A 249 -3.07 -17.49 -2.57
N GLY A 250 -2.43 -16.45 -3.12
CA GLY A 250 -1.08 -16.06 -2.76
C GLY A 250 -0.94 -15.70 -1.28
N GLN A 251 -1.86 -14.89 -0.74
CA GLN A 251 -1.83 -14.52 0.68
C GLN A 251 -2.14 -15.72 1.59
N LEU A 252 -3.07 -16.60 1.18
CA LEU A 252 -3.34 -17.85 1.91
C LEU A 252 -2.14 -18.79 1.92
N VAL A 253 -1.42 -18.91 0.80
CA VAL A 253 -0.17 -19.68 0.74
C VAL A 253 0.88 -19.06 1.67
N CYS A 254 1.03 -17.73 1.68
CA CYS A 254 1.93 -17.05 2.62
C CYS A 254 1.55 -17.36 4.08
N LEU A 255 0.26 -17.30 4.42
CA LEU A 255 -0.23 -17.64 5.76
C LEU A 255 0.11 -19.10 6.12
N VAL A 256 -0.25 -20.06 5.28
CA VAL A 256 -0.06 -21.49 5.56
C VAL A 256 1.43 -21.83 5.68
N VAL A 257 2.26 -21.32 4.76
CA VAL A 257 3.71 -21.57 4.77
C VAL A 257 4.37 -20.96 6.01
N LEU A 258 4.00 -19.72 6.39
CA LEU A 258 4.54 -19.07 7.58
C LEU A 258 3.99 -19.65 8.89
N ALA A 259 2.75 -20.12 8.91
CA ALA A 259 2.17 -20.81 10.07
C ALA A 259 2.72 -22.24 10.24
N SER A 260 3.26 -22.85 9.18
CA SER A 260 3.83 -24.18 9.22
C SER A 260 5.05 -24.29 10.15
N PRO A 261 5.50 -25.52 10.51
CA PRO A 261 6.75 -25.74 11.23
C PRO A 261 7.98 -25.14 10.53
N TRP A 262 7.93 -24.94 9.21
CA TRP A 262 9.03 -24.35 8.44
C TRP A 262 9.07 -22.82 8.50
N GLY A 263 7.99 -22.16 8.92
CA GLY A 263 7.90 -20.70 8.94
C GLY A 263 8.89 -20.00 9.88
N GLY A 264 9.56 -20.75 10.77
CA GLY A 264 10.63 -20.21 11.62
C GLY A 264 12.01 -20.20 10.94
N ARG A 265 12.15 -20.82 9.76
CA ARG A 265 13.42 -20.85 9.02
C ARG A 265 13.66 -19.49 8.36
N MET A 266 14.89 -19.00 8.45
CA MET A 266 15.26 -17.68 7.94
C MET A 266 14.94 -17.53 6.44
N ASN A 267 15.26 -18.52 5.60
CA ASN A 267 14.93 -18.48 4.17
C ASN A 267 13.43 -18.40 3.90
N VAL A 268 12.61 -19.12 4.69
CA VAL A 268 11.15 -19.10 4.55
C VAL A 268 10.60 -17.73 4.97
N LEU A 269 11.14 -17.12 6.02
CA LEU A 269 10.79 -15.75 6.42
C LEU A 269 11.17 -14.72 5.35
N THR A 270 12.36 -14.83 4.76
CA THR A 270 12.82 -13.91 3.71
C THR A 270 11.93 -14.01 2.48
N TRP A 271 11.67 -15.23 2.00
CA TRP A 271 10.77 -15.44 0.86
C TRP A 271 9.33 -15.06 1.19
N GLY A 272 8.86 -15.32 2.42
CA GLY A 272 7.54 -14.89 2.89
C GLY A 272 7.39 -13.36 2.89
N CYS A 273 8.36 -12.63 3.43
CA CYS A 273 8.36 -11.16 3.39
C CYS A 273 8.36 -10.64 1.95
N ALA A 274 9.22 -11.20 1.08
CA ALA A 274 9.28 -10.81 -0.32
C ALA A 274 7.96 -11.12 -1.06
N ALA A 275 7.38 -12.30 -0.85
CA ALA A 275 6.10 -12.70 -1.44
C ALA A 275 4.95 -11.80 -0.97
N ILE A 276 4.88 -11.46 0.32
CA ILE A 276 3.88 -10.54 0.87
C ILE A 276 3.95 -9.19 0.17
N LEU A 277 5.15 -8.61 0.02
CA LEU A 277 5.34 -7.32 -0.64
C LEU A 277 5.01 -7.38 -2.15
N LEU A 278 5.41 -8.45 -2.83
CA LEU A 278 5.06 -8.67 -4.26
C LEU A 278 3.56 -8.82 -4.44
N LEU A 279 2.87 -9.56 -3.57
CA LEU A 279 1.41 -9.64 -3.58
C LEU A 279 0.77 -8.30 -3.24
N GLY A 280 1.43 -7.41 -2.50
CA GLY A 280 0.98 -6.03 -2.30
C GLY A 280 1.02 -5.19 -3.57
N VAL A 281 1.96 -5.48 -4.48
CA VAL A 281 1.99 -4.86 -5.82
C VAL A 281 0.76 -5.31 -6.59
N VAL A 282 0.49 -6.60 -6.61
CA VAL A 282 -0.68 -7.19 -7.28
C VAL A 282 -1.99 -6.67 -6.66
N GLU A 283 -2.08 -6.63 -5.32
CA GLU A 283 -3.27 -6.15 -4.60
C GLU A 283 -3.53 -4.66 -4.85
N SER A 284 -2.49 -3.84 -4.95
CA SER A 284 -2.65 -2.42 -5.30
C SER A 284 -3.23 -2.21 -6.70
N MET A 285 -2.92 -3.11 -7.65
CA MET A 285 -3.56 -3.10 -8.97
C MET A 285 -5.00 -3.61 -8.88
N TRP A 286 -5.23 -4.69 -8.14
CA TRP A 286 -6.54 -5.30 -7.94
C TRP A 286 -7.55 -4.37 -7.27
N ILE A 287 -7.12 -3.57 -6.29
CA ILE A 287 -8.02 -2.66 -5.58
C ILE A 287 -8.40 -1.45 -6.44
N SER A 288 -7.52 -0.99 -7.34
CA SER A 288 -7.68 0.26 -8.09
C SER A 288 -8.18 0.06 -9.53
N LEU A 289 -7.48 -0.72 -10.36
CA LEU A 289 -7.71 -0.76 -11.81
C LEU A 289 -9.11 -1.25 -12.23
N PRO A 290 -9.72 -2.30 -11.62
CA PRO A 290 -11.03 -2.80 -12.08
C PRO A 290 -12.14 -1.76 -11.97
N SER A 291 -12.02 -0.80 -11.05
CA SER A 291 -13.00 0.29 -10.91
C SER A 291 -12.87 1.35 -12.00
N ILE A 292 -11.71 1.45 -12.65
CA ILE A 292 -11.43 2.39 -13.76
C ILE A 292 -11.67 1.69 -15.10
N PHE A 293 -11.28 0.41 -15.20
CA PHE A 293 -11.35 -0.40 -16.40
C PHE A 293 -12.04 -1.74 -16.09
N PRO A 294 -13.35 -1.86 -16.35
CA PRO A 294 -14.08 -3.11 -16.14
C PRO A 294 -13.50 -4.27 -16.94
N ASP A 295 -12.97 -4.01 -18.14
CA ASP A 295 -12.31 -4.98 -18.99
C ASP A 295 -10.79 -4.82 -18.95
N ALA A 296 -10.07 -5.88 -18.57
CA ALA A 296 -8.63 -5.87 -18.49
C ALA A 296 -7.99 -5.96 -19.89
N THR A 297 -7.18 -4.97 -20.26
CA THR A 297 -6.34 -5.01 -21.47
C THR A 297 -4.86 -5.19 -21.12
N LEU A 298 -4.11 -5.87 -22.01
CA LEU A 298 -2.69 -6.11 -21.80
C LEU A 298 -1.89 -4.79 -21.71
N GLY A 299 -2.20 -3.80 -22.55
CA GLY A 299 -1.51 -2.51 -22.57
C GLY A 299 -1.63 -1.74 -21.25
N MET A 300 -2.82 -1.72 -20.65
CA MET A 300 -3.07 -1.14 -19.33
C MET A 300 -2.28 -1.88 -18.24
N LEU A 301 -2.31 -3.22 -18.22
CA LEU A 301 -1.57 -4.00 -17.22
C LEU A 301 -0.05 -3.79 -17.33
N LEU A 302 0.49 -3.78 -18.54
CA LEU A 302 1.91 -3.49 -18.78
C LEU A 302 2.28 -2.07 -18.32
N THR A 303 1.41 -1.10 -18.55
CA THR A 303 1.60 0.29 -18.08
C THR A 303 1.62 0.35 -16.56
N ALA A 304 0.71 -0.36 -15.88
CA ALA A 304 0.69 -0.43 -14.42
C ALA A 304 1.95 -1.10 -13.86
N VAL A 305 2.40 -2.22 -14.45
CA VAL A 305 3.67 -2.88 -14.08
C VAL A 305 4.87 -1.95 -14.26
N LEU A 306 4.92 -1.19 -15.36
CA LEU A 306 5.97 -0.20 -15.59
C LEU A 306 5.97 0.90 -14.52
N CYS A 307 4.79 1.43 -14.17
CA CYS A 307 4.66 2.41 -13.08
C CYS A 307 5.17 1.87 -11.75
N GLN A 308 4.82 0.63 -11.40
CA GLN A 308 5.34 -0.05 -10.20
C GLN A 308 6.86 -0.15 -10.21
N GLY A 309 7.45 -0.53 -11.35
CA GLY A 309 8.91 -0.62 -11.50
C GLY A 309 9.62 0.72 -11.28
N VAL A 310 9.09 1.81 -11.85
CA VAL A 310 9.64 3.16 -11.69
C VAL A 310 9.57 3.61 -10.23
N TYR A 311 8.42 3.43 -9.58
CA TYR A 311 8.20 3.86 -8.19
C TYR A 311 9.04 3.02 -7.22
N ALA A 312 9.06 1.70 -7.39
CA ALA A 312 9.87 0.79 -6.59
C ALA A 312 11.36 1.12 -6.69
N ALA A 313 11.87 1.42 -7.89
CA ALA A 313 13.26 1.81 -8.07
C ALA A 313 13.58 3.18 -7.46
N GLY A 314 12.65 4.14 -7.54
CA GLY A 314 12.76 5.44 -6.86
C GLY A 314 12.84 5.30 -5.34
N LEU A 315 11.90 4.55 -4.75
CA LEU A 315 11.88 4.25 -3.31
C LEU A 315 13.14 3.50 -2.87
N PHE A 316 13.53 2.46 -3.61
CA PHE A 316 14.75 1.72 -3.34
C PHE A 316 15.99 2.61 -3.36
N ALA A 317 16.10 3.54 -4.31
CA ALA A 317 17.22 4.47 -4.37
C ALA A 317 17.27 5.39 -3.14
N VAL A 318 16.11 5.86 -2.65
CA VAL A 318 16.03 6.69 -1.45
C VAL A 318 16.37 5.89 -0.20
N TRP A 319 15.75 4.72 0.01
CA TRP A 319 16.04 3.86 1.16
C TRP A 319 17.48 3.38 1.17
N ARG A 320 18.07 3.03 0.01
CA ARG A 320 19.48 2.67 -0.09
C ARG A 320 20.41 3.82 0.33
N ARG A 321 20.12 5.06 -0.08
CA ARG A 321 20.90 6.24 0.34
C ARG A 321 20.78 6.50 1.83
N GLN A 322 19.56 6.43 2.37
CA GLN A 322 19.32 6.60 3.81
C GLN A 322 20.01 5.51 4.63
N TRP A 323 20.00 4.28 4.12
CA TRP A 323 20.73 3.18 4.70
C TRP A 323 22.22 3.47 4.79
N GLN A 324 22.85 3.85 3.67
CA GLN A 324 24.28 4.12 3.62
C GLN A 324 24.70 5.19 4.62
N ARG A 325 23.93 6.29 4.73
CA ARG A 325 24.19 7.36 5.72
C ARG A 325 24.23 6.81 7.16
N ARG A 326 23.20 6.04 7.55
CA ARG A 326 23.11 5.46 8.90
C ARG A 326 24.21 4.45 9.23
N ARG A 327 24.89 3.89 8.23
CA ARG A 327 26.03 2.97 8.43
C ARG A 327 27.33 3.73 8.67
N HIS A 328 27.46 4.96 8.18
CA HIS A 328 28.64 5.81 8.40
C HIS A 328 28.58 6.58 9.73
N ASP A 329 27.38 6.81 10.27
CA ASP A 329 27.18 7.49 11.56
C ASP A 329 27.35 6.57 12.79
N ARG A 330 27.75 5.30 12.60
CA ARG A 330 28.01 4.29 13.65
C ARG A 330 29.47 3.90 13.64
#